data_AF-A0A533VFZ9-F1
#
_entry.id   AF-A0A533VFZ9-F1
#
_cell.length_a   1.000
_cell.length_b   1.000
_cell.length_c   1.000
_cell.angle_alpha   90.00
_cell.angle_beta   90.00
_cell.angle_gamma   90.00
#
_symmetry.space_group_name_H-M   'P 1'
#
loop_
_entity.id
_entity.type
_entity.pdbx_description
1 polymer ?
#
loop_
_entity_poly.entity_id
_entity_poly.type
_entity_poly.pdbx_seq_one_letter_code
_entity_poly.pdbx_strand_id
1 'polypeptide(L)' 'VACIDRDNDLGKNGGVETPVFGRDQCINAGTRLAIEDPEDADANAIFGAVKIYEELVTKGYETEVAIIAGAYNRGI' A
#
# COMPACT_ATOMS: atom_id res chain seq x y z
N VAL A 1 5.58 8.79 3.29
CA VAL A 1 5.64 7.36 3.65
C VAL A 1 5.45 6.54 2.38
N ALA A 2 6.32 5.58 2.11
CA ALA A 2 6.18 4.70 0.95
C ALA A 2 6.02 3.25 1.43
N CYS A 3 4.97 2.57 0.98
CA CYS A 3 4.76 1.14 1.15
C CYS A 3 5.19 0.44 -0.13
N ILE A 4 6.03 -0.59 -0.01
CA ILE A 4 6.57 -1.32 -1.16
C ILE A 4 6.04 -2.75 -1.11
N ASP A 5 5.13 -3.08 -2.01
CA ASP A 5 4.73 -4.45 -2.34
C ASP A 5 5.75 -4.95 -3.36
N ARG A 6 6.54 -5.96 -3.03
CA ARG A 6 7.69 -6.34 -3.87
C ARG A 6 7.27 -7.22 -5.05
N ASP A 7 6.32 -8.10 -4.84
CA ASP A 7 5.89 -9.15 -5.77
C ASP A 7 4.54 -8.90 -6.43
N ASN A 8 4.06 -7.66 -6.27
CA ASN A 8 2.90 -7.13 -6.96
C ASN A 8 1.62 -7.91 -6.62
N ASP A 9 1.46 -8.32 -5.37
CA ASP A 9 0.22 -8.96 -4.90
C ASP A 9 -0.95 -7.97 -4.91
N LEU A 10 -0.69 -6.69 -4.67
CA LEU A 10 -1.69 -5.62 -4.81
C LEU A 10 -2.23 -5.50 -6.25
N GLY A 11 -1.35 -5.66 -7.24
CA GLY A 11 -1.74 -5.63 -8.65
C GLY A 11 -2.34 -6.95 -9.13
N LYS A 12 -1.73 -8.07 -8.75
CA LYS A 12 -2.09 -9.42 -9.20
C LYS A 12 -3.36 -9.93 -8.54
N ASN A 13 -3.48 -9.77 -7.23
CA ASN A 13 -4.61 -10.25 -6.45
C ASN A 13 -5.59 -9.09 -6.28
N GLY A 14 -5.15 -7.93 -5.79
CA GLY A 14 -6.02 -6.79 -5.52
C GLY A 14 -6.55 -6.01 -6.75
N GLY A 15 -6.00 -6.24 -7.94
CA GLY A 15 -6.41 -5.56 -9.17
C GLY A 15 -6.20 -4.04 -9.16
N VAL A 16 -5.20 -3.56 -8.42
CA VAL A 16 -4.89 -2.13 -8.26
C VAL A 16 -3.59 -1.78 -8.99
N GLU A 17 -3.66 -0.80 -9.90
CA GLU A 17 -2.47 -0.26 -10.56
C GLU A 17 -1.67 0.63 -9.61
N THR A 18 -0.35 0.51 -9.63
CA THR A 18 0.57 1.32 -8.83
C THR A 18 1.45 2.20 -9.73
N PRO A 19 1.97 3.34 -9.25
CA PRO A 19 1.88 3.85 -7.88
C PRO A 19 0.50 4.43 -7.51
N VAL A 20 0.06 4.15 -6.28
CA VAL A 20 -1.14 4.73 -5.66
C VAL A 20 -0.71 5.85 -4.72
N PHE A 21 -1.35 7.02 -4.77
CA PHE A 21 -1.00 8.19 -3.96
C PHE A 21 -2.17 8.68 -3.11
N GLY A 22 -1.88 9.25 -1.94
CA GLY A 22 -2.90 9.83 -1.09
C GLY A 22 -3.58 8.81 -0.18
N ARG A 23 -3.90 9.28 1.02
CA ARG A 23 -4.44 8.48 2.12
C ARG A 23 -5.61 7.59 1.71
N ASP A 24 -6.65 8.17 1.12
CA ASP A 24 -7.90 7.45 0.86
C ASP A 24 -7.74 6.42 -0.26
N GLN A 25 -6.90 6.71 -1.26
CA GLN A 25 -6.59 5.75 -2.32
C GLN A 25 -5.79 4.57 -1.77
N CYS A 26 -4.83 4.83 -0.87
CA CYS A 26 -4.08 3.77 -0.19
C CYS A 26 -4.97 2.89 0.70
N ILE A 27 -5.92 3.47 1.44
CA ILE A 27 -6.89 2.71 2.24
C ILE A 27 -7.73 1.80 1.32
N ASN A 28 -8.27 2.35 0.22
CA ASN A 28 -9.07 1.58 -0.72
C ASN A 28 -8.27 0.41 -1.33
N ALA A 29 -7.03 0.68 -1.74
CA ALA A 29 -6.11 -0.34 -2.25
C ALA A 29 -5.88 -1.48 -1.23
N GLY A 30 -5.56 -1.14 0.03
CA GLY A 30 -5.39 -2.13 1.10
C GLY A 30 -6.67 -2.90 1.42
N THR A 31 -7.83 -2.23 1.41
CA THR A 31 -9.13 -2.89 1.61
C THR A 31 -9.45 -3.87 0.49
N ARG A 32 -9.17 -3.51 -0.78
CA ARG A 32 -9.36 -4.40 -1.92
C ARG A 32 -8.51 -5.67 -1.79
N LEU A 33 -7.22 -5.50 -1.49
CA LEU A 33 -6.32 -6.64 -1.30
C LEU A 33 -6.78 -7.52 -0.14
N ALA A 34 -7.14 -6.95 1.01
CA ALA A 34 -7.62 -7.71 2.16
C ALA A 34 -8.95 -8.46 1.92
N ILE A 35 -9.80 -7.96 1.01
CA ILE A 35 -11.04 -8.64 0.63
C ILE A 35 -10.76 -9.82 -0.31
N GLU A 36 -9.84 -9.63 -1.26
CA GLU A 36 -9.50 -10.67 -2.24
C GLU A 36 -8.61 -11.76 -1.65
N ASP A 37 -7.59 -11.36 -0.88
CA ASP A 37 -6.63 -12.25 -0.22
C ASP A 37 -6.40 -11.80 1.24
N PRO A 38 -7.26 -12.24 2.18
CA PRO A 38 -7.16 -11.85 3.59
C PRO A 38 -5.94 -12.43 4.31
N GLU A 39 -5.24 -13.41 3.73
CA GLU A 39 -4.03 -14.00 4.30
C GLU A 39 -2.76 -13.23 3.89
N ASP A 40 -2.87 -12.34 2.91
CA ASP A 40 -1.77 -11.52 2.39
C ASP A 40 -1.30 -10.47 3.42
N ALA A 41 0.02 -10.45 3.67
CA ALA A 41 0.63 -9.53 4.63
C ALA A 41 0.74 -8.09 4.11
N ASP A 42 0.71 -7.88 2.79
CA ASP A 42 0.88 -6.56 2.17
C ASP A 42 -0.31 -5.64 2.45
N ALA A 43 -1.51 -6.19 2.64
CA ALA A 43 -2.66 -5.42 3.10
C ALA A 43 -2.37 -4.75 4.46
N ASN A 44 -1.75 -5.49 5.39
CA ASN A 44 -1.36 -4.95 6.70
C ASN A 44 -0.24 -3.92 6.58
N ALA A 45 0.71 -4.12 5.65
CA ALA A 45 1.78 -3.15 5.38
C ALA A 45 1.21 -1.82 4.88
N ILE A 46 0.21 -1.86 3.98
CA ILE A 46 -0.49 -0.68 3.47
C ILE A 46 -1.17 0.10 4.61
N PHE A 47 -1.93 -0.58 5.47
CA PHE A 47 -2.57 0.06 6.62
C PHE A 47 -1.55 0.62 7.61
N GLY A 48 -0.41 -0.05 7.80
CA GLY A 48 0.72 0.46 8.57
C GLY A 48 1.28 1.76 7.99
N ALA A 49 1.43 1.85 6.67
CA ALA A 49 1.90 3.07 6.01
C ALA A 49 0.93 4.25 6.17
N VAL A 50 -0.38 3.99 6.05
CA VAL A 50 -1.42 5.00 6.31
C VAL A 50 -1.36 5.50 7.75
N LYS A 51 -1.21 4.59 8.73
CA LYS A 51 -1.08 4.97 10.14
C LYS A 51 0.14 5.87 10.38
N ILE A 52 1.31 5.51 9.83
CA ILE A 52 2.53 6.32 9.96
C ILE A 52 2.34 7.70 9.31
N TYR A 53 1.67 7.76 8.15
CA TYR A 53 1.32 9.02 7.50
C TYR A 53 0.47 9.90 8.42
N GLU A 54 -0.60 9.36 9.04
CA GLU A 54 -1.46 10.12 9.94
C GLU A 54 -0.69 10.63 11.17
N GLU A 55 0.20 9.81 11.74
CA GLU A 55 1.07 10.22 12.84
C GLU A 55 2.01 11.38 12.47
N LEU A 56 2.57 11.36 11.25
CA LEU A 56 3.47 12.42 10.76
C LEU A 56 2.71 13.72 10.49
N VAL A 57 1.56 13.64 9.82
CA VAL A 57 0.70 14.82 9.59
C VAL A 57 0.24 15.44 10.91
N THR A 58 -0.13 14.61 11.90
CA THR A 58 -0.53 15.08 13.23
C THR A 58 0.61 15.79 13.97
N LYS A 59 1.87 15.39 13.72
CA LYS A 59 3.06 16.05 14.26
C LYS A 59 3.43 17.34 13.51
N GLY A 60 2.67 17.74 12.48
CA GLY A 60 2.89 18.95 11.70
C GLY A 60 3.87 18.81 10.54
N TYR A 61 4.22 17.58 10.14
CA TYR A 61 5.08 17.35 8.97
C TYR A 61 4.28 17.35 7.68
N GLU A 62 4.76 18.08 6.67
CA GLU A 62 4.27 17.94 5.30
C GLU A 62 4.67 16.55 4.78
N THR A 63 3.68 15.68 4.62
CA THR A 63 3.88 14.25 4.34
C THR A 63 2.87 13.80 3.29
N GLU A 64 3.31 12.92 2.39
CA GLU A 64 2.47 12.20 1.42
C GLU A 64 2.57 10.69 1.68
N VAL A 65 1.55 9.91 1.32
CA VAL A 65 1.59 8.44 1.38
C VAL A 65 1.45 7.85 -0.01
N ALA A 66 2.26 6.85 -0.31
CA ALA A 66 2.20 6.14 -1.59
C ALA A 66 2.42 4.64 -1.41
N ILE A 67 1.80 3.86 -2.29
CA ILE A 67 2.05 2.42 -2.44
C ILE A 67 2.65 2.19 -3.81
N ILE A 68 3.73 1.43 -3.86
CA ILE A 68 4.44 1.09 -5.09
C ILE A 68 4.55 -0.43 -5.12
N ALA A 69 4.09 -1.04 -6.21
CA ALA A 69 4.26 -2.46 -6.43
C ALA A 69 5.44 -2.72 -7.38
N GLY A 70 6.17 -3.80 -7.11
CA GLY A 70 7.23 -4.31 -7.96
C GLY A 70 6.69 -5.15 -9.10
N ALA A 71 7.37 -6.26 -9.39
CA ALA A 71 6.96 -7.19 -10.43
C ALA A 71 6.93 -8.60 -9.85
N TYR A 72 5.91 -9.37 -10.25
CA TYR A 72 5.73 -10.75 -9.81
C TYR A 72 6.95 -11.64 -10.11
N ASN A 73 7.58 -11.43 -11.27
CA ASN A 73 8.89 -12.00 -11.56
C ASN A 73 9.96 -11.21 -10.82
N ARG A 74 10.06 -11.48 -9.51
CA ARG A 74 11.16 -11.04 -8.64
C ARG A 74 12.46 -11.23 -9.43
N GLY A 75 13.11 -10.12 -9.84
CA GLY A 75 14.37 -10.18 -10.57
C GLY A 75 15.36 -11.11 -9.87
N ILE A 76 16.15 -11.83 -10.69
CA ILE A 76 17.02 -12.99 -10.37
C ILE A 76 17.65 -12.92 -8.96
#